data_AF-A0A8J6IWT4-F1
#
_entry.id   AF-A0A8J6IWT4-F1
#
_cell.length_a   1.000
_cell.length_b   1.000
_cell.length_c   1.000
_cell.angle_alpha   90.00
_cell.angle_beta   90.00
_cell.angle_gamma   90.00
#
_symmetry.space_group_name_H-M   'P 1'
#
loop_
_entity.id
_entity.type
_entity.pdbx_description
1 polymer ?
#
loop_
_entity_poly.entity_id
_entity_poly.type
_entity_poly.pdbx_seq_one_letter_code
_entity_poly.pdbx_strand_id
1 'polypeptide(L)'
;MRIGFYLKNSLIKSVIVSVLIAAVVTLLEWFNNPSGIFHDNNGTHWSFVMDTFSSWWWPLMLCLVLINVFVNILHTSKGNKVDD
;
A
#
# COMPACT_ATOMS: atom_id res chain seq x y z
N MET A 1 21.73 16.96 -2.20
CA MET A 1 21.37 15.65 -1.59
C MET A 1 20.00 15.68 -0.87
N ARG A 2 18.96 16.35 -1.40
CA ARG A 2 17.62 16.40 -0.77
C ARG A 2 16.60 15.47 -1.46
N ILE A 3 16.69 15.31 -2.79
CA ILE A 3 15.71 14.55 -3.57
C ILE A 3 15.62 13.05 -3.19
N GLY A 4 16.78 12.40 -2.96
CA GLY A 4 16.83 10.98 -2.59
C GLY A 4 16.19 10.68 -1.24
N PHE A 5 16.25 11.62 -0.30
CA PHE A 5 15.60 11.50 1.01
C PHE A 5 14.07 11.54 0.88
N TYR A 6 13.52 12.45 0.06
CA TYR A 6 12.08 12.51 -0.19
C TYR A 6 11.55 11.27 -0.88
N LEU A 7 12.26 10.77 -1.90
CA LEU A 7 11.87 9.55 -2.61
C LEU A 7 11.86 8.33 -1.68
N LYS A 8 12.90 8.16 -0.87
CA LYS A 8 12.98 7.09 0.13
C LYS A 8 11.79 7.15 1.11
N ASN A 9 11.49 8.33 1.65
CA ASN A 9 10.40 8.50 2.60
C ASN A 9 9.03 8.26 1.96
N SER A 10 8.82 8.72 0.71
CA SER A 10 7.60 8.45 -0.05
C SER A 10 7.40 6.95 -0.28
N LEU A 11 8.47 6.23 -0.64
CA LEU A 11 8.41 4.79 -0.86
C LEU A 11 8.05 4.05 0.43
N ILE A 12 8.76 4.32 1.53
CA ILE A 12 8.53 3.66 2.83
C ILE A 12 7.09 3.88 3.30
N LYS A 13 6.59 5.12 3.24
CA LYS A 13 5.20 5.44 3.62
C LYS A 13 4.20 4.68 2.75
N SER A 14 4.42 4.67 1.43
CA SER A 14 3.51 4.01 0.49
C SER A 14 3.47 2.50 0.70
N VAL A 15 4.62 1.88 0.97
CA VAL A 15 4.71 0.44 1.28
C VAL A 15 3.99 0.13 2.59
N ILE A 16 4.25 0.88 3.67
CA ILE A 16 3.60 0.63 4.97
C ILE A 16 2.08 0.76 4.84
N VAL A 17 1.60 1.84 4.24
CA VAL A 17 0.15 2.09 4.12
C VAL A 17 -0.52 1.06 3.22
N SER A 18 0.07 0.72 2.07
CA SER A 18 -0.49 -0.31 1.18
C SER A 18 -0.54 -1.69 1.83
N VAL A 19 0.51 -2.09 2.57
CA VAL A 19 0.54 -3.35 3.33
C VAL A 19 -0.57 -3.39 4.37
N LEU A 20 -0.74 -2.31 5.15
CA LEU A 20 -1.77 -2.23 6.19
C LEU A 20 -3.17 -2.35 5.60
N ILE A 21 -3.47 -1.63 4.52
CA ILE A 21 -4.77 -1.68 3.87
C ILE A 21 -5.02 -3.09 3.28
N ALA A 22 -4.05 -3.62 2.53
CA ALA A 22 -4.18 -4.96 1.94
C ALA A 22 -4.35 -6.04 3.02
N ALA A 23 -3.63 -5.95 4.13
CA ALA A 23 -3.76 -6.87 5.25
C ALA A 23 -5.14 -6.77 5.90
N VAL A 24 -5.66 -5.56 6.16
CA VAL A 24 -7.00 -5.37 6.73
C VAL A 24 -8.07 -5.98 5.84
N VAL A 25 -8.03 -5.69 4.53
CA VAL A 25 -9.02 -6.24 3.59
C VAL A 25 -8.94 -7.76 3.53
N THR A 26 -7.72 -8.31 3.41
CA THR A 26 -7.50 -9.76 3.39
C THR A 26 -7.99 -10.43 4.67
N LEU A 27 -7.75 -9.83 5.84
CA LEU A 27 -8.22 -10.35 7.13
C LEU A 27 -9.74 -10.29 7.25
N LEU A 28 -10.38 -9.24 6.75
CA LEU A 28 -11.84 -9.13 6.71
C LEU A 28 -12.45 -10.20 5.80
N GLU A 29 -11.86 -10.43 4.61
CA GLU A 29 -12.30 -11.48 3.70
C GLU A 29 -12.09 -12.88 4.30
N TRP A 30 -10.93 -13.11 4.92
CA TRP A 30 -10.62 -14.36 5.62
C TRP A 30 -11.56 -14.62 6.81
N PHE A 31 -11.94 -13.60 7.58
CA PHE A 31 -12.86 -13.76 8.71
C PHE A 31 -14.30 -14.01 8.27
N ASN A 32 -14.78 -13.29 7.25
CA ASN A 32 -16.15 -13.42 6.76
C ASN A 32 -16.37 -14.72 6.00
N ASN A 33 -15.37 -15.17 5.24
CA ASN A 33 -15.29 -16.45 4.53
C ASN A 33 -16.65 -17.01 4.02
N PRO A 34 -17.43 -16.24 3.25
CA PRO A 34 -18.82 -16.59 2.94
C PRO A 34 -18.95 -17.86 2.09
N SER A 35 -17.94 -18.17 1.29
CA SER A 35 -17.88 -19.33 0.40
C SER A 35 -17.00 -20.47 0.92
N GLY A 36 -16.40 -20.34 2.10
CA GLY A 36 -15.45 -21.32 2.63
C GLY A 36 -14.10 -21.38 1.90
N ILE A 37 -13.83 -20.44 0.97
CA ILE A 37 -12.60 -20.48 0.14
C ILE A 37 -11.34 -20.15 0.93
N PHE A 38 -11.44 -19.34 1.99
CA PHE A 38 -10.27 -18.88 2.75
C PHE A 38 -9.83 -19.90 3.80
N HIS A 39 -10.78 -20.58 4.43
CA HIS A 39 -10.51 -21.66 5.36
C HIS A 39 -11.71 -22.61 5.47
N ASP A 40 -11.45 -23.87 5.76
CA ASP A 40 -12.46 -24.90 6.00
C ASP A 40 -12.04 -25.82 7.17
N ASN A 41 -12.68 -26.99 7.30
CA ASN A 41 -12.36 -27.97 8.34
C ASN A 41 -10.93 -28.54 8.26
N ASN A 42 -10.26 -28.40 7.12
CA ASN A 42 -8.89 -28.85 6.87
C ASN A 42 -7.85 -27.73 7.12
N GLY A 43 -8.29 -26.50 7.38
CA GLY A 43 -7.43 -25.37 7.73
C GLY A 43 -7.55 -24.18 6.78
N THR A 44 -6.52 -23.35 6.72
CA THR A 44 -6.48 -22.14 5.88
C THR A 44 -5.90 -22.43 4.51
N HIS A 45 -6.60 -22.01 3.46
CA HIS A 45 -6.12 -22.05 2.09
C HIS A 45 -5.26 -20.81 1.79
N TRP A 46 -3.98 -20.90 2.12
CA TRP A 46 -3.05 -19.78 2.00
C TRP A 46 -2.87 -19.23 0.58
N SER A 47 -3.15 -20.02 -0.46
CA SER A 47 -3.14 -19.53 -1.85
C SER A 47 -4.13 -18.38 -2.03
N PHE A 48 -5.39 -18.57 -1.61
CA PHE A 48 -6.41 -17.53 -1.70
C PHE A 48 -6.09 -16.32 -0.83
N VAL A 49 -5.57 -16.53 0.38
CA VAL A 49 -5.13 -15.44 1.27
C VAL A 49 -4.05 -14.58 0.59
N MET A 50 -3.04 -15.22 0.00
CA MET A 50 -1.93 -14.51 -0.65
C MET A 50 -2.33 -13.86 -1.97
N ASP A 51 -3.23 -14.50 -2.74
CA ASP A 51 -3.78 -13.94 -3.97
C ASP A 51 -4.63 -12.70 -3.68
N THR A 52 -5.50 -12.76 -2.67
CA THR A 52 -6.29 -11.60 -2.21
C THR A 52 -5.35 -10.49 -1.72
N PHE A 53 -4.40 -10.79 -0.85
CA PHE A 53 -3.45 -9.79 -0.35
C PHE A 53 -2.70 -9.11 -1.50
N SER A 54 -2.15 -9.89 -2.44
CA SER A 54 -1.36 -9.37 -3.55
C SER A 54 -2.21 -8.54 -4.51
N SER A 55 -3.46 -8.95 -4.74
CA SER A 55 -4.42 -8.23 -5.59
C SER A 55 -4.79 -6.87 -5.05
N TRP A 56 -4.85 -6.71 -3.72
CA TRP A 56 -5.04 -5.41 -3.08
C TRP A 56 -3.74 -4.62 -2.96
N TRP A 57 -2.64 -5.28 -2.61
CA TRP A 57 -1.37 -4.62 -2.32
C TRP A 57 -0.75 -3.96 -3.56
N TRP A 58 -0.67 -4.65 -4.69
CA TRP A 58 0.02 -4.13 -5.89
C TRP A 58 -0.58 -2.82 -6.41
N PRO A 59 -1.90 -2.72 -6.66
CA PRO A 59 -2.50 -1.48 -7.12
C PRO A 59 -2.37 -0.35 -6.09
N LEU A 60 -2.57 -0.65 -4.79
CA LEU A 60 -2.46 0.35 -3.73
C LEU A 60 -1.04 0.90 -3.61
N MET A 61 -0.04 0.02 -3.65
CA MET A 61 1.37 0.38 -3.58
C MET A 61 1.74 1.32 -4.72
N LEU A 62 1.38 0.97 -5.97
CA LEU A 62 1.67 1.79 -7.15
C LEU A 62 0.99 3.17 -7.07
N CYS A 63 -0.31 3.20 -6.76
CA CYS A 63 -1.06 4.45 -6.63
C CYS A 63 -0.48 5.36 -5.53
N LEU A 64 -0.21 4.81 -4.35
CA LEU A 64 0.30 5.59 -3.22
C LEU A 64 1.72 6.12 -3.48
N VAL A 65 2.58 5.34 -4.15
CA VAL A 65 3.92 5.82 -4.53
C VAL A 65 3.80 7.02 -5.47
N LEU A 66 2.98 6.92 -6.52
CA LEU A 66 2.79 8.01 -7.48
C LEU A 66 2.23 9.27 -6.81
N ILE A 67 1.21 9.11 -5.97
CA ILE A 67 0.60 10.23 -5.23
C ILE A 67 1.63 10.88 -4.30
N ASN A 68 2.34 10.10 -3.49
CA ASN A 68 3.32 10.64 -2.55
C ASN A 68 4.50 11.31 -3.24
N VAL A 69 4.98 10.77 -4.36
CA VAL A 69 6.03 11.41 -5.16
C VAL A 69 5.52 12.74 -5.71
N PHE A 70 4.33 12.77 -6.30
CA PHE A 70 3.74 13.98 -6.86
C PHE A 70 3.54 15.08 -5.80
N VAL A 71 2.98 14.73 -4.64
CA VAL A 71 2.77 15.66 -3.51
C VAL A 71 4.10 16.24 -3.02
N ASN A 72 5.15 15.42 -2.88
CA ASN A 72 6.46 15.91 -2.45
C ASN A 72 7.12 16.84 -3.48
N ILE A 73 6.97 16.56 -4.78
CA ILE A 73 7.45 17.44 -5.85
C ILE A 73 6.74 18.80 -5.78
N LEU A 74 5.42 18.82 -5.61
CA LEU A 74 4.67 20.06 -5.48
C LEU A 74 5.06 20.87 -4.24
N HIS A 75 5.26 20.21 -3.10
CA HIS A 75 5.71 20.87 -1.87
C HIS A 75 7.11 21.48 -2.01
N THR A 76 8.05 20.75 -2.62
CA THR A 76 9.41 21.27 -2.86
C THR A 76 9.43 22.41 -3.88
N SER A 77 8.57 22.37 -4.91
CA SER A 77 8.44 23.46 -5.88
C SER A 77 7.88 24.75 -5.29
N LYS A 78 6.98 24.67 -4.31
CA LYS A 78 6.41 25.85 -3.64
C LYS A 78 7.38 26.51 -2.66
N GLY A 79 8.20 25.71 -1.95
CA GLY A 79 9.19 26.24 -1.01
C GLY A 79 10.22 27.16 -1.66
N ASN A 80 10.66 26.85 -2.89
CA ASN A 80 11.67 27.66 -3.58
C ASN A 80 11.17 29.02 -4.10
N LYS A 81 9.86 29.27 -4.17
CA LYS A 81 9.31 30.52 -4.74
C LYS A 81 9.04 31.63 -3.72
N VAL A 82 9.22 31.35 -2.44
CA VAL A 82 8.95 32.30 -1.34
C VAL A 82 10.22 33.06 -0.91
N ASP A 83 11.39 32.59 -1.37
CA ASP A 83 12.70 33.14 -1.01
C ASP A 83 13.29 34.11 -2.07
N ASP A 84 12.52 34.41 -3.12
CA ASP A 84 12.85 35.39 -4.19
C ASP A 84 11.94 36.63 -4.09
#